data_AF-K9YLH6-F1
#
_entry.id   AF-K9YLH6-F1
#
_cell.length_a   1.000
_cell.length_b   1.000
_cell.length_c   1.000
_cell.angle_alpha   90.00
_cell.angle_beta   90.00
_cell.angle_gamma   90.00
#
_symmetry.space_group_name_H-M   'P 1'
#
loop_
_entity.id
_entity.type
_entity.pdbx_description
1 polymer ?
#
loop_
_entity_poly.entity_id
_entity_poly.type
_entity_poly.pdbx_seq_one_letter_code
_entity_poly.pdbx_strand_id
1 'polypeptide(L)'
;MVIKKILSCLVIFALSIMISSCSDTIDSVQAFNTNNAPIPKVDNIAEVAPPKLIQELNKTFLSKQPQVSIISPANDEILSTTTAEVKLAIKGLDIFKNEELQMGPHLHFFLDDQPYQAVYNTDEPLRLSDLAPGTHTIRVFASRPWHESFKNSEAYAQTTFHVFTPTEDNNPSGSQPLLTYSRPQGNYGAEPIMLDFYLTNAPLHLVAQESQEDSIRDWRIRVTVNGETFLLDTWQPIYLTGFNKGENWVKLEFIDDRGDVIKNSFNSTVRVINYDPKIKDTLSKLVMGKISLNKAKAITIPTYRLPPEPVVEDVIEEEEVEVTEGETTSDEAISEEIVEEEETTVTEVNPVVEEEKTDITPEEKTDEDVVNDIIDEILKEDSEVSQEEENKSLEEIITEEIMDVPPTNSEESTAMDIEEMVN
;
A
#
# COMPACT_ATOMS: atom_id res chain seq x y z
N MET A 1 -41.71 -54.86 15.60
CA MET A 1 -41.89 -53.94 14.45
C MET A 1 -41.98 -52.46 14.87
N VAL A 2 -42.45 -52.14 16.08
CA VAL A 2 -42.57 -50.75 16.58
C VAL A 2 -41.22 -50.13 16.97
N ILE A 3 -40.30 -50.90 17.56
CA ILE A 3 -38.99 -50.39 18.01
C ILE A 3 -38.08 -49.99 16.83
N LYS A 4 -38.13 -50.71 15.70
CA LYS A 4 -37.39 -50.33 14.47
C LYS A 4 -37.91 -49.03 13.83
N LYS A 5 -39.20 -48.72 13.96
CA LYS A 5 -39.77 -47.46 13.46
C LYS A 5 -39.40 -46.26 14.35
N ILE A 6 -39.32 -46.46 15.66
CA ILE A 6 -38.90 -45.41 16.60
C ILE A 6 -37.42 -45.10 16.43
N LEU A 7 -36.56 -46.12 16.25
CA LEU A 7 -35.13 -45.91 16.01
C LEU A 7 -34.85 -45.25 14.66
N SER A 8 -35.65 -45.57 13.63
CA SER A 8 -35.55 -44.92 12.31
C SER A 8 -35.99 -43.46 12.33
N CYS A 9 -36.99 -43.09 13.14
CA CYS A 9 -37.38 -41.68 13.30
C CYS A 9 -36.34 -40.87 14.10
N LEU A 10 -35.64 -41.51 15.06
CA LEU A 10 -34.63 -40.85 15.88
C LEU A 10 -33.33 -40.56 15.10
N VAL A 11 -32.96 -41.44 14.16
CA VAL A 11 -31.82 -41.21 13.25
C VAL A 11 -32.13 -40.11 12.22
N ILE A 12 -33.37 -40.02 11.72
CA ILE A 12 -33.76 -38.94 10.80
C ILE A 12 -33.80 -37.58 11.53
N PHE A 13 -34.25 -37.55 12.78
CA PHE A 13 -34.28 -36.33 13.59
C PHE A 13 -32.86 -35.87 13.99
N ALA A 14 -31.95 -36.81 14.28
CA ALA A 14 -30.55 -36.50 14.55
C ALA A 14 -29.79 -36.04 13.29
N LEU A 15 -30.14 -36.53 12.09
CA LEU A 15 -29.54 -36.09 10.84
C LEU A 15 -30.05 -34.72 10.36
N SER A 16 -31.26 -34.31 10.77
CA SER A 16 -31.79 -32.97 10.47
C SER A 16 -31.27 -31.84 11.37
N ILE A 17 -30.58 -32.16 12.48
CA ILE A 17 -30.05 -31.15 13.42
C ILE A 17 -28.58 -30.81 13.12
N MET A 18 -27.89 -31.59 12.28
CA MET A 18 -26.49 -31.38 11.91
C MET A 18 -26.27 -30.54 10.64
N ILE A 19 -27.32 -29.91 10.10
CA ILE A 19 -27.21 -28.96 8.96
C ILE A 19 -27.37 -27.50 9.38
N SER A 20 -27.47 -27.22 10.68
CA SER A 20 -27.23 -25.89 11.23
C SER A 20 -25.73 -25.70 11.46
N SER A 21 -24.94 -25.83 10.38
CA SER A 21 -23.63 -25.18 10.33
C SER A 21 -23.92 -23.69 10.30
N CYS A 22 -23.31 -22.94 11.23
CA CYS A 22 -23.32 -21.49 11.21
C CYS A 22 -22.86 -21.01 9.83
N SER A 23 -23.83 -20.61 9.03
CA SER A 23 -23.61 -19.68 7.94
C SER A 23 -23.39 -18.34 8.63
N ASP A 24 -22.13 -18.03 8.95
CA ASP A 24 -21.69 -16.64 9.14
C ASP A 24 -21.73 -15.95 7.76
N THR A 25 -22.90 -15.92 7.14
CA THR A 25 -23.19 -15.02 6.03
C THR A 25 -23.30 -13.64 6.64
N ILE A 26 -22.19 -12.94 6.51
CA ILE A 26 -21.98 -11.55 6.86
C ILE A 26 -23.24 -10.72 6.51
N ASP A 27 -24.02 -10.34 7.52
CA ASP A 27 -25.16 -9.39 7.41
C ASP A 27 -24.76 -8.08 6.72
N SER A 28 -23.46 -7.78 6.70
CA SER A 28 -22.93 -6.58 6.06
C SER A 28 -23.21 -6.56 4.55
N VAL A 29 -23.08 -7.67 3.80
CA VAL A 29 -23.26 -7.65 2.32
C VAL A 29 -24.67 -7.23 1.92
N GLN A 30 -25.68 -7.61 2.70
CA GLN A 30 -27.09 -7.28 2.43
C GLN A 30 -27.46 -5.85 2.85
N ALA A 31 -26.77 -5.28 3.86
CA ALA A 31 -26.99 -3.92 4.33
C ALA A 31 -26.44 -2.82 3.40
N PHE A 32 -25.50 -3.15 2.49
CA PHE A 32 -24.91 -2.18 1.54
C PHE A 32 -25.65 -2.10 0.19
N ASN A 33 -26.79 -2.77 -0.01
CA ASN A 33 -27.53 -2.79 -1.28
C ASN A 33 -28.35 -1.51 -1.58
N THR A 34 -27.86 -0.34 -1.17
CA THR A 34 -28.52 0.95 -1.46
C THR A 34 -27.64 1.83 -2.35
N ASN A 35 -28.08 1.99 -3.60
CA ASN A 35 -27.53 2.86 -4.66
C ASN A 35 -26.93 4.18 -4.14
N ASN A 36 -25.67 4.46 -4.51
CA ASN A 36 -24.97 5.75 -4.39
C ASN A 36 -25.12 6.47 -3.04
N ALA A 37 -25.37 5.74 -1.96
CA ALA A 37 -25.36 6.30 -0.62
C ALA A 37 -23.90 6.41 -0.14
N PRO A 38 -23.53 7.46 0.64
CA PRO A 38 -22.26 7.48 1.34
C PRO A 38 -22.06 6.16 2.11
N ILE A 39 -20.81 5.68 2.18
CA ILE A 39 -20.45 4.51 2.98
C ILE A 39 -21.21 4.57 4.31
N PRO A 40 -22.05 3.57 4.64
CA PRO A 40 -22.80 3.61 5.89
C PRO A 40 -21.82 3.74 7.03
N LYS A 41 -22.15 4.64 7.97
CA LYS A 41 -21.31 5.10 9.07
C LYS A 41 -20.54 3.92 9.70
N VAL A 42 -19.26 3.83 9.35
CA VAL A 42 -18.29 3.07 10.13
C VAL A 42 -17.83 3.98 11.27
N ASP A 43 -17.52 3.42 12.42
CA ASP A 43 -17.44 4.18 13.67
C ASP A 43 -16.35 5.26 13.64
N ASN A 44 -15.18 4.98 13.04
CA ASN A 44 -14.08 5.93 12.99
C ASN A 44 -13.68 6.35 11.57
N ILE A 45 -13.81 5.47 10.57
CA ILE A 45 -13.46 5.79 9.19
C ILE A 45 -14.64 6.39 8.43
N ALA A 46 -14.44 7.58 7.88
CA ALA A 46 -15.44 8.28 7.10
C ALA A 46 -14.90 8.70 5.73
N GLU A 47 -15.70 8.48 4.68
CA GLU A 47 -15.47 9.09 3.37
C GLU A 47 -15.85 10.57 3.39
N VAL A 48 -14.99 11.39 2.80
CA VAL A 48 -15.18 12.82 2.63
C VAL A 48 -14.90 13.24 1.19
N ALA A 49 -15.31 14.45 0.84
CA ALA A 49 -15.02 15.00 -0.48
C ALA A 49 -13.50 15.19 -0.70
N PRO A 50 -13.00 15.07 -1.95
CA PRO A 50 -11.62 15.38 -2.28
C PRO A 50 -11.21 16.79 -1.83
N PRO A 51 -9.95 17.04 -1.42
CA PRO A 51 -9.48 18.38 -1.07
C PRO A 51 -9.69 19.40 -2.19
N LYS A 52 -10.17 20.61 -1.84
CA LYS A 52 -10.53 21.65 -2.84
C LYS A 52 -9.40 21.98 -3.80
N LEU A 53 -8.17 22.11 -3.29
CA LEU A 53 -7.01 22.40 -4.13
C LEU A 53 -6.76 21.28 -5.14
N ILE A 54 -6.91 20.01 -4.73
CA ILE A 54 -6.79 18.86 -5.63
C ILE A 54 -7.90 18.89 -6.68
N GLN A 55 -9.14 19.20 -6.32
CA GLN A 55 -10.24 19.34 -7.29
C GLN A 55 -9.93 20.40 -8.36
N GLU A 56 -9.38 21.54 -7.95
CA GLU A 56 -8.98 22.60 -8.89
C GLU A 56 -7.84 22.17 -9.82
N LEU A 57 -6.83 21.48 -9.29
CA LEU A 57 -5.73 20.95 -10.11
C LEU A 57 -6.18 19.84 -11.06
N ASN A 58 -7.18 19.04 -10.66
CA ASN A 58 -7.73 17.95 -11.47
C ASN A 58 -8.35 18.44 -12.78
N LYS A 59 -8.82 19.69 -12.83
CA LYS A 59 -9.35 20.30 -14.05
C LYS A 59 -8.37 20.27 -15.22
N THR A 60 -7.05 20.33 -14.95
CA THR A 60 -5.99 20.23 -15.97
C THR A 60 -5.98 18.88 -16.69
N PHE A 61 -6.49 17.82 -16.06
CA PHE A 61 -6.39 16.45 -16.55
C PHE A 61 -7.71 15.89 -17.11
N LEU A 62 -8.82 16.64 -17.07
CA LEU A 62 -10.15 16.14 -17.48
C LEU A 62 -10.22 15.66 -18.93
N SER A 63 -9.42 16.25 -19.82
CA SER A 63 -9.36 15.87 -21.24
C SER A 63 -8.21 14.92 -21.57
N LYS A 64 -7.40 14.51 -20.59
CA LYS A 64 -6.24 13.64 -20.80
C LYS A 64 -6.68 12.18 -20.78
N GLN A 65 -6.21 11.42 -21.76
CA GLN A 65 -6.41 9.98 -21.91
C GLN A 65 -5.03 9.35 -22.11
N PRO A 66 -4.27 9.11 -21.02
CA PRO A 66 -2.95 8.51 -21.14
C PRO A 66 -3.03 7.11 -21.72
N GLN A 67 -2.00 6.75 -22.48
CA GLN A 67 -1.78 5.41 -23.01
C GLN A 67 -0.44 4.91 -22.48
N VAL A 68 -0.46 3.81 -21.73
CA VAL A 68 0.74 3.21 -21.14
C VAL A 68 1.04 1.90 -21.86
N SER A 69 2.32 1.65 -22.11
CA SER A 69 2.80 0.40 -22.70
C SER A 69 4.10 -0.05 -22.04
N ILE A 70 4.25 -1.36 -21.86
CA ILE A 70 5.51 -2.00 -21.47
C ILE A 70 6.14 -2.54 -22.76
N ILE A 71 7.32 -2.02 -23.11
CA ILE A 71 8.07 -2.41 -24.32
C ILE A 71 8.97 -3.61 -24.02
N SER A 72 9.56 -3.65 -22.82
CA SER A 72 10.32 -4.79 -22.31
C SER A 72 10.10 -4.91 -20.79
N PRO A 73 10.14 -6.13 -20.23
CA PRO A 73 10.24 -7.42 -20.92
C PRO A 73 9.00 -7.76 -21.76
N ALA A 74 9.17 -8.60 -22.77
CA ALA A 74 8.04 -9.09 -23.56
C ALA A 74 7.17 -10.05 -22.72
N ASN A 75 5.90 -10.21 -23.11
CA ASN A 75 5.02 -11.13 -22.41
C ASN A 75 5.52 -12.58 -22.58
N ASP A 76 5.56 -13.31 -21.47
CA ASP A 76 6.10 -14.66 -21.31
C ASP A 76 7.59 -14.80 -21.69
N GLU A 77 8.36 -13.69 -21.69
CA GLU A 77 9.80 -13.74 -21.92
C GLU A 77 10.52 -14.51 -20.81
N ILE A 78 11.48 -15.38 -21.17
CA ILE A 78 12.32 -16.11 -20.22
C ILE A 78 13.71 -15.52 -20.23
N LEU A 79 14.11 -14.95 -19.09
CA LEU A 79 15.43 -14.37 -18.86
C LEU A 79 16.37 -15.42 -18.26
N SER A 80 17.62 -15.46 -18.72
CA SER A 80 18.68 -16.33 -18.18
C SER A 80 19.53 -15.64 -17.11
N THR A 81 19.05 -14.52 -16.57
CA THR A 81 19.72 -13.69 -15.56
C THR A 81 18.73 -13.21 -14.51
N THR A 82 19.19 -12.88 -13.31
CA THR A 82 18.38 -12.30 -12.21
C THR A 82 18.13 -10.80 -12.36
N THR A 83 18.44 -10.22 -13.53
CA THR A 83 18.25 -8.80 -13.83
C THR A 83 17.30 -8.64 -15.00
N ALA A 84 16.44 -7.63 -14.95
CA ALA A 84 15.55 -7.27 -16.05
C ALA A 84 15.64 -5.77 -16.35
N GLU A 85 15.67 -5.41 -17.63
CA GLU A 85 15.54 -4.02 -18.08
C GLU A 85 14.12 -3.74 -18.51
N VAL A 86 13.41 -2.93 -17.73
CA VAL A 86 12.05 -2.53 -18.00
C VAL A 86 12.05 -1.26 -18.81
N LYS A 87 11.53 -1.33 -20.03
CA LYS A 87 11.32 -0.16 -20.88
C LYS A 87 9.83 0.15 -20.95
N LEU A 88 9.47 1.34 -20.51
CA LEU A 88 8.10 1.83 -20.53
C LEU A 88 7.93 2.88 -21.63
N ALA A 89 6.71 3.05 -22.10
CA ALA A 89 6.35 4.21 -22.90
C ALA A 89 4.97 4.73 -22.49
N ILE A 90 4.82 6.04 -22.58
CA ILE A 90 3.58 6.74 -22.29
C ILE A 90 3.26 7.73 -23.42
N LYS A 91 1.98 7.84 -23.77
CA LYS A 91 1.43 8.87 -24.66
C LYS A 91 0.26 9.57 -23.99
N GLY A 92 -0.06 10.78 -24.43
CA GLY A 92 -1.25 11.52 -23.96
C GLY A 92 -1.11 12.14 -22.56
N LEU A 93 0.05 11.98 -21.90
CA LEU A 93 0.37 12.60 -20.63
C LEU A 93 1.86 12.95 -20.57
N ASP A 94 2.16 14.21 -20.26
CA ASP A 94 3.52 14.67 -20.01
C ASP A 94 3.89 14.29 -18.57
N ILE A 95 4.82 13.34 -18.41
CA ILE A 95 5.35 12.97 -17.09
C ILE A 95 6.60 13.78 -16.77
N PHE A 96 6.71 14.22 -15.53
CA PHE A 96 7.85 14.98 -15.03
C PHE A 96 7.76 15.10 -13.51
N LYS A 97 8.87 15.38 -12.84
CA LYS A 97 8.91 15.72 -11.41
C LYS A 97 9.27 17.18 -11.25
N ASN A 98 8.39 17.98 -10.65
CA ASN A 98 8.71 19.36 -10.32
C ASN A 98 9.86 19.40 -9.28
N GLU A 99 10.87 20.23 -9.50
CA GLU A 99 12.06 20.30 -8.65
C GLU A 99 11.78 20.82 -7.23
N GLU A 100 10.88 21.80 -7.09
CA GLU A 100 10.59 22.39 -5.77
C GLU A 100 9.59 21.53 -4.99
N LEU A 101 8.50 21.15 -5.65
CA LEU A 101 7.37 20.46 -5.02
C LEU A 101 7.57 18.94 -4.99
N GLN A 102 8.56 18.41 -5.71
CA GLN A 102 8.91 16.98 -5.75
C GLN A 102 7.73 16.08 -6.18
N MET A 103 6.80 16.62 -6.95
CA MET A 103 5.60 15.95 -7.45
C MET A 103 5.35 16.33 -8.90
N GLY A 104 4.59 15.50 -9.61
CA GLY A 104 4.17 15.72 -10.99
C GLY A 104 3.50 14.47 -11.56
N PRO A 105 2.94 14.51 -12.78
CA PRO A 105 2.34 13.33 -13.39
C PRO A 105 3.40 12.26 -13.61
N HIS A 106 3.06 11.00 -13.36
CA HIS A 106 4.02 9.91 -13.36
C HIS A 106 3.32 8.57 -13.59
N LEU A 107 4.10 7.50 -13.70
CA LEU A 107 3.59 6.13 -13.70
C LEU A 107 3.75 5.51 -12.31
N HIS A 108 2.74 4.81 -11.82
CA HIS A 108 2.93 3.84 -10.74
C HIS A 108 3.38 2.52 -11.37
N PHE A 109 4.59 2.08 -11.04
CA PHE A 109 5.17 0.81 -11.45
C PHE A 109 5.12 -0.19 -10.29
N PHE A 110 4.58 -1.38 -10.53
CA PHE A 110 4.52 -2.48 -9.57
C PHE A 110 5.26 -3.67 -10.15
N LEU A 111 6.13 -4.27 -9.33
CA LEU A 111 6.69 -5.60 -9.57
C LEU A 111 6.04 -6.54 -8.55
N ASP A 112 5.34 -7.55 -9.03
CA ASP A 112 4.61 -8.51 -8.19
C ASP A 112 3.69 -7.79 -7.20
N ASP A 113 3.58 -8.27 -5.94
CA ASP A 113 2.83 -7.57 -4.87
C ASP A 113 3.66 -6.50 -4.15
N GLN A 114 4.75 -5.98 -4.73
CA GLN A 114 5.52 -4.93 -4.05
C GLN A 114 4.78 -3.58 -4.08
N PRO A 115 5.02 -2.70 -3.08
CA PRO A 115 4.60 -1.29 -3.13
C PRO A 115 5.04 -0.62 -4.43
N TYR A 116 4.25 0.33 -4.93
CA TYR A 116 4.59 0.97 -6.21
C TYR A 116 5.85 1.82 -6.09
N GLN A 117 6.59 1.88 -7.20
CA GLN A 117 7.62 2.86 -7.47
C GLN A 117 7.06 3.93 -8.42
N ALA A 118 7.36 5.20 -8.13
CA ALA A 118 6.94 6.31 -8.99
C ALA A 118 7.97 6.56 -10.10
N VAL A 119 7.56 6.40 -11.35
CA VAL A 119 8.41 6.61 -12.53
C VAL A 119 8.03 7.92 -13.21
N TYR A 120 8.92 8.91 -13.13
CA TYR A 120 8.75 10.26 -13.66
C TYR A 120 9.40 10.49 -15.02
N ASN A 121 10.21 9.52 -15.49
CA ASN A 121 10.87 9.56 -16.78
C ASN A 121 10.90 8.15 -17.39
N THR A 122 10.66 8.03 -18.69
CA THR A 122 10.69 6.78 -19.46
C THR A 122 11.79 6.76 -20.53
N ASP A 123 12.65 7.78 -20.58
CA ASP A 123 13.77 7.87 -21.53
C ASP A 123 14.84 6.80 -21.24
N GLU A 124 15.04 6.49 -19.95
CA GLU A 124 15.96 5.46 -19.48
C GLU A 124 15.20 4.22 -18.97
N PRO A 125 15.66 3.00 -19.29
CA PRO A 125 15.07 1.78 -18.73
C PRO A 125 15.22 1.71 -17.21
N LEU A 126 14.19 1.19 -16.52
CA LEU A 126 14.28 0.83 -15.11
C LEU A 126 14.98 -0.53 -14.98
N ARG A 127 16.07 -0.58 -14.23
CA ARG A 127 16.81 -1.81 -13.97
C ARG A 127 16.28 -2.49 -12.70
N LEU A 128 15.75 -3.70 -12.86
CA LEU A 128 15.44 -4.60 -11.77
C LEU A 128 16.64 -5.52 -11.55
N SER A 129 17.03 -5.69 -10.29
CA SER A 129 18.13 -6.55 -9.86
C SER A 129 17.64 -7.55 -8.83
N ASP A 130 18.41 -8.61 -8.63
CA ASP A 130 18.19 -9.59 -7.57
C ASP A 130 16.79 -10.25 -7.63
N LEU A 131 16.27 -10.43 -8.86
CA LEU A 131 15.02 -11.15 -9.08
C LEU A 131 15.21 -12.63 -8.74
N ALA A 132 14.29 -13.16 -7.95
CA ALA A 132 14.24 -14.58 -7.64
C ALA A 132 13.96 -15.39 -8.93
N PRO A 133 14.45 -16.64 -9.06
CA PRO A 133 13.97 -17.55 -10.09
C PRO A 133 12.45 -17.74 -10.00
N GLY A 134 11.75 -17.67 -11.13
CA GLY A 134 10.30 -17.84 -11.17
C GLY A 134 9.58 -16.86 -12.08
N THR A 135 8.24 -16.85 -11.97
CA THR A 135 7.37 -15.90 -12.66
C THR A 135 7.30 -14.57 -11.91
N HIS A 136 7.36 -13.48 -12.67
CA HIS A 136 7.16 -12.12 -12.21
C HIS A 136 6.12 -11.42 -13.07
N THR A 137 5.34 -10.52 -12.46
CA THR A 137 4.39 -9.68 -13.19
C THR A 137 4.64 -8.21 -12.92
N ILE A 138 4.78 -7.46 -14.01
CA ILE A 138 4.83 -5.99 -13.97
C ILE A 138 3.44 -5.46 -14.25
N ARG A 139 2.98 -4.51 -13.42
CA ARG A 139 1.76 -3.73 -13.63
C ARG A 139 2.13 -2.26 -13.60
N VAL A 140 1.61 -1.48 -14.54
CA VAL A 140 1.91 -0.05 -14.64
C VAL A 140 0.66 0.73 -14.98
N PHE A 141 0.42 1.85 -14.32
CA PHE A 141 -0.59 2.80 -14.77
C PHE A 141 -0.19 4.25 -14.57
N ALA A 142 -0.78 5.13 -15.38
CA ALA A 142 -0.58 6.56 -15.28
C ALA A 142 -1.31 7.15 -14.05
N SER A 143 -0.64 8.08 -13.39
CA SER A 143 -1.12 8.78 -12.20
C SER A 143 -0.96 10.28 -12.32
N ARG A 144 -1.91 10.99 -11.72
CA ARG A 144 -1.87 12.43 -11.50
C ARG A 144 -0.83 12.79 -10.42
N PRO A 145 -0.46 14.07 -10.27
CA PRO A 145 0.59 14.47 -9.34
C PRO A 145 0.40 14.03 -7.89
N TRP A 146 -0.83 13.97 -7.40
CA TRP A 146 -1.19 13.50 -6.06
C TRP A 146 -1.47 11.98 -5.98
N HIS A 147 -0.92 11.21 -6.91
CA HIS A 147 -1.02 9.74 -6.97
C HIS A 147 -2.41 9.17 -7.30
N GLU A 148 -3.32 9.98 -7.84
CA GLU A 148 -4.63 9.50 -8.32
C GLU A 148 -4.48 8.90 -9.71
N SER A 149 -4.83 7.63 -9.87
CA SER A 149 -4.73 6.91 -11.14
C SER A 149 -5.75 7.39 -12.18
N PHE A 150 -5.37 7.31 -13.46
CA PHE A 150 -6.27 7.56 -14.59
C PHE A 150 -7.13 6.32 -14.88
N LYS A 151 -8.46 6.43 -14.74
CA LYS A 151 -9.44 5.33 -14.86
C LYS A 151 -9.90 5.06 -16.29
N ASN A 152 -8.99 5.08 -17.27
CA ASN A 152 -9.28 4.70 -18.64
C ASN A 152 -8.48 3.44 -19.02
N SER A 153 -9.05 2.56 -19.83
CA SER A 153 -8.47 1.24 -20.13
C SER A 153 -7.06 1.29 -20.73
N GLU A 154 -6.73 2.34 -21.48
CA GLU A 154 -5.40 2.50 -22.10
C GLU A 154 -4.34 3.05 -21.13
N ALA A 155 -4.73 3.59 -19.97
CA ALA A 155 -3.79 4.13 -19.00
C ALA A 155 -3.07 3.07 -18.15
N TYR A 156 -3.27 1.78 -18.48
CA TYR A 156 -2.72 0.65 -17.78
C TYR A 156 -2.01 -0.31 -18.75
N ALA A 157 -0.92 -0.90 -18.29
CA ALA A 157 -0.24 -2.00 -18.96
C ALA A 157 0.17 -3.07 -17.94
N GLN A 158 0.20 -4.32 -18.39
CA GLN A 158 0.68 -5.46 -17.63
C GLN A 158 1.49 -6.38 -18.55
N THR A 159 2.56 -6.97 -18.03
CA THR A 159 3.30 -8.05 -18.68
C THR A 159 3.76 -9.05 -17.63
N THR A 160 3.77 -10.33 -17.99
CA THR A 160 4.33 -11.41 -17.18
C THR A 160 5.61 -11.89 -17.86
N PHE A 161 6.66 -12.15 -17.09
CA PHE A 161 7.92 -12.69 -17.58
C PHE A 161 8.52 -13.66 -16.55
N HIS A 162 9.54 -14.40 -16.94
CA HIS A 162 10.11 -15.46 -16.12
C HIS A 162 11.62 -15.32 -15.99
N VAL A 163 12.13 -15.52 -14.79
CA VAL A 163 13.57 -15.61 -14.50
C VAL A 163 13.93 -17.08 -14.36
N PHE A 164 14.76 -17.57 -15.28
CA PHE A 164 15.15 -18.98 -15.50
C PHE A 164 14.02 -19.95 -15.88
N THR A 165 12.92 -19.99 -15.13
CA THR A 165 11.80 -20.92 -15.35
C THR A 165 10.50 -20.35 -14.79
N PRO A 166 9.34 -20.61 -15.42
CA PRO A 166 8.04 -20.20 -14.88
C PRO A 166 7.68 -20.93 -13.57
N THR A 167 6.97 -20.21 -12.69
CA THR A 167 6.30 -20.70 -11.46
C THR A 167 4.83 -20.23 -11.41
N GLU A 168 4.07 -20.73 -10.42
CA GLU A 168 2.66 -20.35 -10.21
C GLU A 168 2.50 -18.99 -9.50
N ASP A 169 3.49 -18.59 -8.70
CA ASP A 169 3.48 -17.31 -7.98
C ASP A 169 3.49 -16.12 -8.94
N ASN A 170 2.89 -15.00 -8.51
CA ASN A 170 2.85 -13.74 -9.26
C ASN A 170 2.33 -13.86 -10.71
N ASN A 171 1.51 -14.88 -11.00
CA ASN A 171 1.00 -15.15 -12.34
C ASN A 171 -0.53 -14.92 -12.43
N PRO A 172 -0.98 -13.67 -12.58
CA PRO A 172 -2.41 -13.38 -12.63
C PRO A 172 -3.03 -13.97 -13.90
N SER A 173 -4.20 -14.59 -13.75
CA SER A 173 -4.98 -15.04 -14.91
C SER A 173 -5.54 -13.83 -15.66
N GLY A 174 -5.15 -13.68 -16.93
CA GLY A 174 -5.66 -12.62 -17.81
C GLY A 174 -7.17 -12.73 -18.14
N SER A 175 -7.84 -13.80 -17.72
CA SER A 175 -9.29 -14.01 -17.91
C SER A 175 -10.11 -13.70 -16.66
N GLN A 176 -9.46 -13.52 -15.50
CA GLN A 176 -10.11 -13.26 -14.22
C GLN A 176 -9.97 -11.78 -13.84
N PRO A 177 -10.95 -11.24 -13.08
CA PRO A 177 -10.82 -9.92 -12.49
C PRO A 177 -9.56 -9.81 -11.63
N LEU A 178 -8.91 -8.66 -11.74
CA LEU A 178 -7.67 -8.37 -11.05
C LEU A 178 -7.73 -7.02 -10.35
N LEU A 179 -7.35 -7.01 -9.09
CA LEU A 179 -7.15 -5.83 -8.26
C LEU A 179 -5.66 -5.48 -8.20
N THR A 180 -5.36 -4.20 -8.38
CA THR A 180 -4.06 -3.63 -8.03
C THR A 180 -4.26 -2.62 -6.91
N TYR A 181 -3.78 -2.97 -5.71
CA TYR A 181 -3.72 -2.05 -4.57
C TYR A 181 -2.79 -0.89 -4.94
N SER A 182 -3.32 0.32 -5.14
CA SER A 182 -2.45 1.47 -5.41
C SER A 182 -2.03 2.16 -4.12
N ARG A 183 -2.99 2.59 -3.30
CA ARG A 183 -2.72 3.40 -2.12
C ARG A 183 -3.92 3.39 -1.16
N PRO A 184 -3.71 3.63 0.14
CA PRO A 184 -2.55 4.31 0.74
C PRO A 184 -1.30 3.42 0.92
N GLN A 185 -0.11 4.00 0.74
CA GLN A 185 1.18 3.42 1.13
C GLN A 185 2.08 4.49 1.77
N GLY A 186 3.05 4.08 2.60
CA GLY A 186 4.06 4.97 3.16
C GLY A 186 3.55 5.87 4.29
N ASN A 187 4.02 7.12 4.31
CA ASN A 187 3.75 8.08 5.38
C ASN A 187 2.77 9.17 4.92
N TYR A 188 1.89 9.61 5.82
CA TYR A 188 0.93 10.69 5.59
C TYR A 188 1.00 11.73 6.70
N GLY A 189 1.05 13.02 6.33
CA GLY A 189 1.05 14.14 7.27
C GLY A 189 -0.25 14.91 7.38
N ALA A 190 -1.25 14.55 6.56
CA ALA A 190 -2.56 15.18 6.56
C ALA A 190 -3.65 14.21 6.15
N GLU A 191 -4.86 14.53 6.61
CA GLU A 191 -6.11 13.93 6.15
C GLU A 191 -6.90 14.95 5.30
N PRO A 192 -7.78 14.49 4.40
CA PRO A 192 -8.07 13.08 4.12
C PRO A 192 -6.96 12.35 3.35
N ILE A 193 -6.83 11.06 3.63
CA ILE A 193 -5.95 10.14 2.90
C ILE A 193 -6.77 9.49 1.80
N MET A 194 -6.38 9.68 0.54
CA MET A 194 -7.05 9.00 -0.56
C MET A 194 -6.76 7.49 -0.52
N LEU A 195 -7.77 6.70 -0.84
CA LEU A 195 -7.66 5.29 -1.17
C LEU A 195 -7.87 5.18 -2.68
N ASP A 196 -6.95 4.50 -3.35
CA ASP A 196 -7.05 4.29 -4.80
C ASP A 196 -6.58 2.87 -5.17
N PHE A 197 -7.19 2.33 -6.22
CA PHE A 197 -6.97 0.97 -6.71
C PHE A 197 -7.29 0.86 -8.20
N TYR A 198 -6.63 -0.06 -8.89
CA TYR A 198 -6.87 -0.30 -10.31
C TYR A 198 -7.56 -1.64 -10.52
N LEU A 199 -8.59 -1.68 -11.36
CA LEU A 199 -9.27 -2.91 -11.74
C LEU A 199 -8.99 -3.21 -13.20
N THR A 200 -8.61 -4.45 -13.49
CA THR A 200 -8.52 -4.98 -14.84
C THR A 200 -9.34 -6.26 -14.95
N ASN A 201 -9.88 -6.51 -16.15
CA ASN A 201 -10.77 -7.64 -16.42
C ASN A 201 -11.98 -7.75 -15.46
N ALA A 202 -12.40 -6.63 -14.87
CA ALA A 202 -13.61 -6.56 -14.05
C ALA A 202 -14.83 -6.33 -14.96
N PRO A 203 -15.93 -7.09 -14.78
CA PRO A 203 -17.16 -6.86 -15.53
C PRO A 203 -17.66 -5.42 -15.38
N LEU A 204 -18.08 -4.77 -16.46
CA LEU A 204 -18.64 -3.42 -16.38
C LEU A 204 -20.00 -3.47 -15.67
N HIS A 205 -20.12 -2.75 -14.55
CA HIS A 205 -21.36 -2.64 -13.76
C HIS A 205 -22.56 -2.16 -14.61
N LEU A 206 -22.31 -1.40 -15.68
CA LEU A 206 -23.34 -0.82 -16.55
C LEU A 206 -23.93 -1.80 -17.58
N VAL A 207 -23.22 -2.89 -17.93
CA VAL A 207 -23.77 -3.94 -18.81
C VAL A 207 -24.51 -5.01 -17.99
N ALA A 208 -24.27 -5.05 -16.67
CA ALA A 208 -24.89 -5.98 -15.73
C ALA A 208 -26.38 -5.71 -15.45
N GLN A 209 -26.89 -4.52 -15.82
CA GLN A 209 -28.23 -4.07 -15.41
C GLN A 209 -29.25 -4.04 -16.55
N GLU A 210 -28.86 -4.32 -17.80
CA GLU A 210 -29.78 -4.23 -18.97
C GLU A 210 -30.53 -5.54 -19.26
N SER A 211 -30.14 -6.67 -18.69
CA SER A 211 -30.82 -7.96 -18.86
C SER A 211 -31.12 -8.58 -17.49
N GLN A 212 -32.42 -8.73 -17.17
CA GLN A 212 -32.88 -9.49 -15.99
C GLN A 212 -32.52 -11.00 -16.05
N GLU A 213 -31.81 -11.44 -17.09
CA GLU A 213 -31.39 -12.82 -17.32
C GLU A 213 -29.86 -13.02 -17.27
N ASP A 214 -29.03 -11.97 -17.19
CA ASP A 214 -27.58 -12.15 -17.10
C ASP A 214 -27.11 -12.06 -15.65
N SER A 215 -26.59 -13.19 -15.14
CA SER A 215 -25.85 -13.29 -13.89
C SER A 215 -24.47 -12.63 -13.99
N ILE A 216 -24.41 -11.36 -14.39
CA ILE A 216 -23.15 -10.60 -14.39
C ILE A 216 -22.82 -10.30 -12.94
N ARG A 217 -21.70 -10.87 -12.48
CA ARG A 217 -21.26 -10.83 -11.09
C ARG A 217 -21.04 -9.38 -10.67
N ASP A 218 -21.84 -8.93 -9.71
CA ASP A 218 -21.67 -7.67 -8.99
C ASP A 218 -20.39 -7.76 -8.16
N TRP A 219 -19.27 -7.44 -8.79
CA TRP A 219 -18.00 -7.33 -8.08
C TRP A 219 -18.07 -6.20 -7.06
N ARG A 220 -17.38 -6.38 -5.94
CA ARG A 220 -17.15 -5.33 -4.95
C ARG A 220 -15.71 -5.37 -4.47
N ILE A 221 -15.24 -4.22 -4.00
CA ILE A 221 -13.98 -4.12 -3.28
C ILE A 221 -14.31 -4.02 -1.79
N ARG A 222 -13.92 -5.03 -1.03
CA ARG A 222 -13.94 -4.97 0.43
C ARG A 222 -12.72 -4.20 0.88
N VAL A 223 -12.95 -3.08 1.55
CA VAL A 223 -11.93 -2.29 2.21
C VAL A 223 -12.00 -2.58 3.69
N THR A 224 -10.87 -2.88 4.33
CA THR A 224 -10.77 -2.94 5.78
C THR A 224 -9.64 -2.03 6.26
N VAL A 225 -9.95 -1.09 7.13
CA VAL A 225 -8.98 -0.16 7.74
C VAL A 225 -9.01 -0.37 9.24
N ASN A 226 -7.92 -0.84 9.85
CA ASN A 226 -7.85 -1.11 11.30
C ASN A 226 -9.02 -1.95 11.86
N GLY A 227 -9.55 -2.89 11.08
CA GLY A 227 -10.68 -3.75 11.46
C GLY A 227 -12.06 -3.20 11.09
N GLU A 228 -12.15 -1.95 10.65
CA GLU A 228 -13.37 -1.35 10.12
C GLU A 228 -13.54 -1.66 8.64
N THR A 229 -14.62 -2.36 8.30
CA THR A 229 -14.88 -2.86 6.95
C THR A 229 -16.02 -2.12 6.27
N PHE A 230 -15.82 -1.78 4.99
CA PHE A 230 -16.87 -1.30 4.10
C PHE A 230 -16.66 -1.80 2.67
N LEU A 231 -17.67 -1.62 1.81
CA LEU A 231 -17.64 -2.06 0.43
C LEU A 231 -17.62 -0.87 -0.54
N LEU A 232 -16.89 -1.02 -1.64
CA LEU A 232 -16.93 -0.13 -2.79
C LEU A 232 -17.40 -0.93 -4.01
N ASP A 233 -18.30 -0.34 -4.78
CA ASP A 233 -18.92 -0.91 -5.99
C ASP A 233 -18.56 -0.13 -7.26
N THR A 234 -17.77 0.93 -7.10
CA THR A 234 -17.38 1.85 -8.17
C THR A 234 -15.87 1.92 -8.30
N TRP A 235 -15.38 1.92 -9.54
CA TRP A 235 -13.95 2.01 -9.83
C TRP A 235 -13.48 3.47 -9.81
N GLN A 236 -13.46 4.05 -8.63
CA GLN A 236 -13.05 5.43 -8.38
C GLN A 236 -12.24 5.56 -7.09
N PRO A 237 -11.34 6.55 -7.00
CA PRO A 237 -10.68 6.87 -5.74
C PRO A 237 -11.69 7.46 -4.75
N ILE A 238 -11.47 7.22 -3.46
CA ILE A 238 -12.20 7.87 -2.36
C ILE A 238 -11.22 8.54 -1.40
N TYR A 239 -11.71 9.47 -0.58
CA TYR A 239 -10.90 10.18 0.41
C TYR A 239 -11.41 9.86 1.81
N LEU A 240 -10.53 9.36 2.67
CA LEU A 240 -10.88 8.86 4.00
C LEU A 240 -10.29 9.72 5.11
N THR A 241 -11.04 9.91 6.18
CA THR A 241 -10.59 10.49 7.46
C THR A 241 -10.84 9.52 8.60
N GLY A 242 -10.18 9.73 9.75
CA GLY A 242 -10.33 8.90 10.95
C GLY A 242 -9.15 7.96 11.21
N PHE A 243 -8.01 8.20 10.58
CA PHE A 243 -6.81 7.39 10.79
C PHE A 243 -6.21 7.65 12.18
N ASN A 244 -5.75 6.57 12.82
CA ASN A 244 -5.03 6.66 14.08
C ASN A 244 -3.66 7.32 13.84
N LYS A 245 -3.19 8.13 14.78
CA LYS A 245 -1.80 8.58 14.73
C LYS A 245 -0.87 7.38 14.92
N GLY A 246 0.14 7.24 14.07
CA GLY A 246 1.04 6.08 14.03
C GLY A 246 0.65 5.10 12.93
N GLU A 247 0.92 3.83 13.15
CA GLU A 247 0.65 2.77 12.17
C GLU A 247 -0.84 2.50 12.02
N ASN A 248 -1.26 2.33 10.76
CA ASN A 248 -2.59 1.89 10.37
C ASN A 248 -2.42 0.83 9.29
N TRP A 249 -3.21 -0.23 9.31
CA TRP A 249 -3.23 -1.19 8.23
C TRP A 249 -4.50 -1.05 7.39
N VAL A 250 -4.33 -1.23 6.08
CA VAL A 250 -5.40 -1.16 5.09
C VAL A 250 -5.33 -2.41 4.23
N LYS A 251 -6.47 -3.11 4.13
CA LYS A 251 -6.65 -4.30 3.30
C LYS A 251 -7.66 -4.00 2.20
N LEU A 252 -7.33 -4.38 0.98
CA LEU A 252 -8.26 -4.39 -0.15
C LEU A 252 -8.45 -5.82 -0.64
N GLU A 253 -9.70 -6.21 -0.85
CA GLU A 253 -10.05 -7.52 -1.40
C GLU A 253 -11.05 -7.37 -2.54
N PHE A 254 -10.80 -8.03 -3.66
CA PHE A 254 -11.78 -8.18 -4.73
C PHE A 254 -12.70 -9.35 -4.39
N ILE A 255 -13.98 -9.06 -4.12
CA ILE A 255 -14.97 -10.06 -3.70
C ILE A 255 -16.08 -10.25 -4.73
N ASP A 256 -16.67 -11.45 -4.73
CA ASP A 256 -17.90 -11.75 -5.48
C ASP A 256 -19.16 -11.32 -4.71
N ASP A 257 -20.32 -11.61 -5.28
CA ASP A 257 -21.65 -11.32 -4.75
C ASP A 257 -21.98 -12.06 -3.44
N ARG A 258 -21.26 -13.16 -3.16
CA ARG A 258 -21.36 -13.94 -1.91
C ARG A 258 -20.42 -13.43 -0.84
N GLY A 259 -19.52 -12.51 -1.19
CA GLY A 259 -18.50 -11.97 -0.30
C GLY A 259 -17.22 -12.82 -0.23
N ASP A 260 -17.07 -13.80 -1.11
CA ASP A 260 -15.84 -14.59 -1.22
C ASP A 260 -14.79 -13.81 -2.03
N VAL A 261 -13.52 -13.90 -1.64
CA VAL A 261 -12.42 -13.32 -2.43
C VAL A 261 -12.31 -14.07 -3.76
N ILE A 262 -12.37 -13.33 -4.87
CA ILE A 262 -12.16 -13.90 -6.20
C ILE A 262 -10.69 -14.27 -6.32
N LYS A 263 -10.43 -15.58 -6.47
CA LYS A 263 -9.06 -16.10 -6.61
C LYS A 263 -8.41 -15.58 -7.88
N ASN A 264 -7.38 -14.77 -7.70
CA ASN A 264 -6.39 -14.35 -8.70
C ASN A 264 -5.15 -13.87 -7.95
N SER A 265 -4.02 -13.69 -8.62
CA SER A 265 -2.87 -13.03 -7.99
C SER A 265 -3.26 -11.63 -7.55
N PHE A 266 -2.82 -11.19 -6.35
CA PHE A 266 -2.99 -9.81 -5.85
C PHE A 266 -4.43 -9.35 -5.50
N ASN A 267 -5.44 -10.23 -5.58
CA ASN A 267 -6.83 -9.86 -5.25
C ASN A 267 -7.12 -9.69 -3.75
N SER A 268 -6.14 -9.93 -2.89
CA SER A 268 -6.20 -9.64 -1.46
C SER A 268 -4.84 -9.13 -1.01
N THR A 269 -4.76 -7.83 -0.74
CA THR A 269 -3.50 -7.16 -0.40
C THR A 269 -3.67 -6.31 0.85
N VAL A 270 -2.69 -6.42 1.77
CA VAL A 270 -2.59 -5.59 2.98
C VAL A 270 -1.38 -4.67 2.86
N ARG A 271 -1.53 -3.41 3.28
CA ARG A 271 -0.42 -2.47 3.47
C ARG A 271 -0.51 -1.82 4.84
N VAL A 272 0.65 -1.51 5.40
CA VAL A 272 0.79 -0.64 6.57
C VAL A 272 1.17 0.75 6.10
N ILE A 273 0.52 1.76 6.67
CA ILE A 273 0.86 3.16 6.50
C ILE A 273 1.09 3.79 7.86
N ASN A 274 1.82 4.88 7.89
CA ASN A 274 1.99 5.67 9.09
C ASN A 274 1.37 7.06 8.89
N TYR A 275 0.54 7.48 9.84
CA TYR A 275 -0.05 8.81 9.88
C TYR A 275 0.57 9.62 11.01
N ASP A 276 1.35 10.65 10.66
CA ASP A 276 1.90 11.60 11.63
C ASP A 276 1.61 13.04 11.19
N PRO A 277 0.66 13.73 11.85
CA PRO A 277 0.33 15.13 11.58
C PRO A 277 1.51 16.10 11.64
N LYS A 278 2.67 15.70 12.19
CA LYS A 278 3.89 16.50 12.17
C LYS A 278 4.56 16.56 10.80
N ILE A 279 4.32 15.59 9.92
CA ILE A 279 4.85 15.57 8.55
C ILE A 279 4.23 16.72 7.75
N LYS A 280 5.08 17.51 7.07
CA LYS A 280 4.70 18.70 6.28
C LYS A 280 5.19 18.63 4.83
N ASP A 281 5.18 17.44 4.25
CA ASP A 281 5.54 17.21 2.86
C ASP A 281 4.57 17.92 1.88
N THR A 282 4.89 17.88 0.60
CA THR A 282 4.09 18.55 -0.44
C THR A 282 2.66 18.00 -0.49
N LEU A 283 2.47 16.67 -0.42
CA LEU A 283 1.14 16.07 -0.45
C LEU A 283 0.30 16.56 0.74
N SER A 284 0.86 16.57 1.95
CA SER A 284 0.18 17.06 3.15
C SER A 284 -0.21 18.54 3.00
N LYS A 285 0.68 19.36 2.43
CA LYS A 285 0.39 20.77 2.16
C LYS A 285 -0.70 20.93 1.08
N LEU A 286 -0.73 20.10 0.05
CA LEU A 286 -1.79 20.10 -0.97
C LEU A 286 -3.15 19.75 -0.36
N VAL A 287 -3.19 18.68 0.42
CA VAL A 287 -4.40 18.20 1.12
C VAL A 287 -4.94 19.27 2.07
N MET A 288 -4.07 19.92 2.84
CA MET A 288 -4.45 21.02 3.75
C MET A 288 -4.71 22.37 3.04
N GLY A 289 -4.52 22.49 1.73
CA GLY A 289 -4.64 23.76 1.01
C GLY A 289 -3.59 24.81 1.39
N LYS A 290 -2.41 24.38 1.86
CA LYS A 290 -1.29 25.24 2.29
C LYS A 290 -0.34 25.62 1.16
N ILE A 291 -0.68 25.33 -0.09
CA ILE A 291 0.02 25.78 -1.29
C ILE A 291 -0.98 26.58 -2.12
N SER A 292 -0.61 27.77 -2.59
CA SER A 292 -1.49 28.57 -3.45
C SER A 292 -1.76 27.83 -4.77
N LEU A 293 -2.93 28.00 -5.36
CA LEU A 293 -3.28 27.36 -6.63
C LEU A 293 -2.25 27.70 -7.73
N ASN A 294 -1.79 28.95 -7.80
CA ASN A 294 -0.77 29.37 -8.76
C ASN A 294 0.54 28.62 -8.57
N LYS A 295 1.00 28.39 -7.34
CA LYS A 295 2.20 27.59 -7.09
C LYS A 295 1.96 26.12 -7.40
N ALA A 296 0.81 25.58 -7.00
CA ALA A 296 0.47 24.18 -7.23
C ALA A 296 0.27 23.84 -8.72
N LYS A 297 -0.03 24.79 -9.60
CA LYS A 297 -0.07 24.51 -11.05
C LYS A 297 1.26 24.01 -11.62
N ALA A 298 2.39 24.29 -10.96
CA ALA A 298 3.72 23.83 -11.36
C ALA A 298 3.90 22.31 -11.33
N ILE A 299 3.07 21.55 -10.60
CA ILE A 299 3.09 20.08 -10.65
C ILE A 299 2.16 19.52 -11.72
N THR A 300 1.41 20.36 -12.44
CA THR A 300 0.43 19.91 -13.46
C THR A 300 0.82 20.28 -14.89
N ILE A 301 1.68 21.28 -15.05
CA ILE A 301 2.10 21.82 -16.35
C ILE A 301 3.64 21.91 -16.33
N PRO A 302 4.36 21.15 -17.18
CA PRO A 302 5.82 21.04 -17.11
C PRO A 302 6.57 22.37 -17.22
N THR A 303 6.06 23.27 -18.07
CA THR A 303 6.69 24.56 -18.38
C THR A 303 6.03 25.73 -17.68
N TYR A 304 5.30 25.46 -16.58
CA TYR A 304 4.59 26.50 -15.85
C TYR A 304 5.54 27.54 -15.28
N ARG A 305 5.22 28.81 -15.52
CA ARG A 305 5.89 29.95 -14.89
C ARG A 305 4.87 30.66 -14.02
N LEU A 306 5.28 31.02 -12.81
CA LEU A 306 4.44 31.85 -11.95
C LEU A 306 4.14 33.16 -12.69
N PRO A 307 2.87 33.60 -12.68
CA PRO A 307 2.55 34.94 -13.17
C PRO A 307 3.33 35.96 -12.32
N PRO A 308 3.79 37.08 -12.92
CA PRO A 308 4.41 38.14 -12.15
C PRO A 308 3.44 38.57 -11.04
N GLU A 309 3.97 38.75 -9.83
CA GLU A 309 3.16 39.32 -8.75
C GLU A 309 2.63 40.68 -9.23
N PRO A 310 1.34 40.98 -8.98
CA PRO A 310 0.81 42.29 -9.36
C PRO A 310 1.68 43.33 -8.68
N VAL A 311 2.32 44.18 -9.49
CA VAL A 311 2.96 45.39 -8.99
C VAL A 311 1.83 46.20 -8.37
N VAL A 312 1.79 46.25 -7.05
CA VAL A 312 0.94 47.21 -6.34
C VAL A 312 1.56 48.55 -6.68
N GLU A 313 1.01 49.23 -7.69
CA GLU A 313 1.24 50.66 -7.82
C GLU A 313 0.66 51.26 -6.54
N ASP A 314 1.54 51.76 -5.67
CA ASP A 314 1.14 52.61 -4.56
C ASP A 314 0.36 53.77 -5.17
N VAL A 315 -0.97 53.64 -5.20
CA VAL A 315 -1.86 54.78 -5.39
C VAL A 315 -1.67 55.59 -4.14
N ILE A 316 -0.75 56.55 -4.21
CA ILE A 316 -0.69 57.68 -3.30
C ILE A 316 -2.03 58.38 -3.51
N GLU A 317 -3.01 58.04 -2.67
CA GLU A 317 -4.14 58.93 -2.44
C GLU A 317 -3.53 60.20 -1.85
N GLU A 318 -3.36 61.22 -2.69
CA GLU A 318 -3.11 62.58 -2.22
C GLU A 318 -4.31 62.99 -1.36
N GLU A 319 -4.20 62.80 -0.04
CA GLU A 319 -5.06 63.49 0.92
C GLU A 319 -4.84 65.01 0.71
N GLU A 320 -5.83 65.64 0.10
CA GLU A 320 -5.92 67.09 0.00
C GLU A 320 -6.18 67.65 1.40
N VAL A 321 -5.09 67.98 2.12
CA VAL A 321 -5.16 68.61 3.44
C VAL A 321 -5.54 70.09 3.28
N GLU A 322 -6.80 70.39 3.60
CA GLU A 322 -7.32 71.75 3.70
C GLU A 322 -6.65 72.49 4.88
N VAL A 323 -6.00 73.61 4.55
CA VAL A 323 -5.26 74.46 5.50
C VAL A 323 -6.24 75.27 6.36
N THR A 324 -6.18 75.11 7.68
CA THR A 324 -6.67 76.11 8.63
C THR A 324 -5.58 76.49 9.63
N GLU A 325 -5.25 77.78 9.60
CA GLU A 325 -4.26 78.50 10.39
C GLU A 325 -4.77 78.79 11.82
N GLY A 326 -3.89 78.75 12.84
CA GLY A 326 -4.24 79.18 14.20
C GLY A 326 -3.24 78.86 15.32
N GLU A 327 -2.18 79.67 15.41
CA GLU A 327 -1.55 80.24 16.63
C GLU A 327 -1.06 79.38 17.82
N THR A 328 0.28 79.47 18.05
CA THR A 328 1.07 79.71 19.32
C THR A 328 0.88 78.78 20.54
N THR A 329 1.87 78.35 21.33
CA THR A 329 3.15 78.90 21.84
C THR A 329 3.94 77.77 22.54
N SER A 330 5.29 77.91 22.58
CA SER A 330 6.27 77.52 23.63
C SER A 330 6.43 76.01 23.98
N ASP A 331 7.60 75.40 24.22
CA ASP A 331 8.92 75.78 24.77
C ASP A 331 9.99 74.80 24.18
N GLU A 332 11.18 75.25 23.74
CA GLU A 332 12.48 75.24 24.46
C GLU A 332 13.09 73.83 24.64
N ALA A 333 14.38 73.50 24.44
CA ALA A 333 15.54 73.91 23.66
C ALA A 333 16.64 72.82 23.91
N ILE A 334 17.75 72.84 23.14
CA ILE A 334 19.09 72.22 23.38
C ILE A 334 19.22 70.76 22.85
N SER A 335 19.74 70.52 21.63
CA SER A 335 21.13 70.57 21.08
C SER A 335 22.06 69.47 21.63
N GLU A 336 22.31 68.42 20.84
CA GLU A 336 23.58 68.11 20.12
C GLU A 336 24.74 67.65 21.02
N GLU A 337 25.21 66.40 20.84
CA GLU A 337 26.63 66.10 20.56
C GLU A 337 26.82 64.66 20.02
N ILE A 338 27.63 64.56 18.98
CA ILE A 338 28.12 63.35 18.29
C ILE A 338 29.55 63.08 18.83
N VAL A 339 30.02 61.82 18.83
CA VAL A 339 31.36 61.36 18.33
C VAL A 339 31.86 60.07 19.01
N GLU A 340 32.13 59.09 18.12
CA GLU A 340 33.16 58.03 18.00
C GLU A 340 33.61 57.06 19.11
N GLU A 341 33.68 55.79 18.64
CA GLU A 341 34.72 54.75 18.75
C GLU A 341 35.30 54.31 20.10
N GLU A 342 35.26 52.99 20.35
CA GLU A 342 36.47 52.15 20.30
C GLU A 342 36.11 50.64 20.23
N GLU A 343 36.76 49.94 19.30
CA GLU A 343 36.90 48.48 19.29
C GLU A 343 37.79 48.03 20.45
N THR A 344 37.58 46.83 21.00
CA THR A 344 38.69 45.90 21.28
C THR A 344 38.23 44.47 21.56
N THR A 345 38.96 43.57 20.93
CA THR A 345 39.04 42.10 21.04
C THR A 345 39.48 41.58 22.41
N VAL A 346 39.00 40.40 22.85
CA VAL A 346 39.76 39.49 23.72
C VAL A 346 39.47 38.01 23.41
N THR A 347 40.56 37.25 23.26
CA THR A 347 40.70 35.83 22.94
C THR A 347 40.70 34.93 24.20
N GLU A 348 40.22 33.69 24.04
CA GLU A 348 40.66 32.40 24.61
C GLU A 348 41.64 32.35 25.81
N VAL A 349 41.26 31.63 26.90
CA VAL A 349 42.18 30.76 27.67
C VAL A 349 41.43 29.59 28.35
N ASN A 350 42.01 28.39 28.19
CA ASN A 350 41.77 27.11 28.87
C ASN A 350 41.86 27.14 30.42
N PRO A 351 41.50 26.03 31.09
CA PRO A 351 42.37 25.54 32.16
C PRO A 351 42.75 24.05 32.02
N VAL A 352 44.01 23.78 32.32
CA VAL A 352 44.64 22.47 32.59
C VAL A 352 44.77 22.30 34.11
N VAL A 353 44.76 21.04 34.58
CA VAL A 353 45.39 20.42 35.80
C VAL A 353 44.52 19.18 36.14
N GLU A 354 44.96 17.95 36.39
CA GLU A 354 46.28 17.35 36.70
C GLU A 354 46.25 15.85 36.35
N GLU A 355 47.45 15.26 36.21
CA GLU A 355 47.73 13.87 35.84
C GLU A 355 47.48 12.85 36.96
N GLU A 356 47.06 11.63 36.59
CA GLU A 356 47.49 10.42 37.31
C GLU A 356 47.84 9.32 36.29
N LYS A 357 49.11 8.89 36.30
CA LYS A 357 49.69 7.84 35.45
C LYS A 357 49.27 6.45 35.93
N THR A 358 48.89 5.58 35.01
CA THR A 358 49.32 4.17 35.03
C THR A 358 49.62 3.67 33.62
N ASP A 359 50.78 3.03 33.49
CA ASP A 359 51.42 2.53 32.29
C ASP A 359 51.17 1.03 32.18
N ILE A 360 50.48 0.59 31.11
CA ILE A 360 50.59 -0.79 30.59
C ILE A 360 50.21 -0.83 29.10
N THR A 361 51.18 -1.15 28.25
CA THR A 361 51.04 -1.74 26.90
C THR A 361 51.45 -3.22 27.08
N PRO A 362 50.83 -4.27 26.46
CA PRO A 362 50.77 -4.38 25.00
C PRO A 362 49.65 -5.24 24.34
N GLU A 363 49.74 -5.31 23.01
CA GLU A 363 49.19 -6.30 22.06
C GLU A 363 47.83 -6.02 21.40
N GLU A 364 47.96 -5.45 20.19
CA GLU A 364 46.95 -5.33 19.14
C GLU A 364 46.62 -6.73 18.59
N LYS A 365 45.38 -7.19 18.80
CA LYS A 365 44.79 -8.30 18.05
C LYS A 365 44.06 -7.75 16.83
N THR A 366 44.32 -8.35 15.68
CA THR A 366 43.70 -8.05 14.38
C THR A 366 42.23 -8.47 14.34
N ASP A 367 41.43 -7.70 13.58
CA ASP A 367 39.98 -7.86 13.39
C ASP A 367 39.50 -9.24 12.87
N GLU A 368 40.41 -10.14 12.46
CA GLU A 368 40.07 -11.52 12.06
C GLU A 368 39.78 -12.46 13.23
N ASP A 369 40.31 -12.20 14.43
CA ASP A 369 40.10 -13.08 15.59
C ASP A 369 38.72 -12.87 16.24
N VAL A 370 38.17 -11.65 16.19
CA VAL A 370 36.85 -11.32 16.76
C VAL A 370 35.71 -11.91 15.91
N VAL A 371 35.93 -12.08 14.60
CA VAL A 371 34.92 -12.64 13.68
C VAL A 371 34.80 -14.16 13.85
N ASN A 372 35.90 -14.85 14.14
CA ASN A 372 35.88 -16.31 14.35
C ASN A 372 35.21 -16.70 15.69
N ASP A 373 35.42 -15.92 16.76
CA ASP A 373 34.76 -16.18 18.05
C ASP A 373 33.22 -15.99 17.97
N ILE A 374 32.74 -15.05 17.13
CA ILE A 374 31.30 -14.83 16.92
C ILE A 374 30.67 -15.95 16.07
N ILE A 375 31.40 -16.49 15.08
CA ILE A 375 30.92 -17.59 14.23
C ILE A 375 30.79 -18.89 15.04
N ASP A 376 31.73 -19.17 15.95
CA ASP A 376 31.67 -20.37 16.81
C ASP A 376 30.57 -20.31 17.87
N GLU A 377 30.11 -19.12 18.27
CA GLU A 377 28.99 -18.93 19.19
C GLU A 377 27.64 -19.09 18.47
N ILE A 378 27.51 -18.58 17.23
CA ILE A 378 26.31 -18.76 16.40
C ILE A 378 26.13 -20.23 15.97
N LEU A 379 27.22 -20.94 15.63
CA LEU A 379 27.16 -22.36 15.26
C LEU A 379 26.80 -23.29 16.43
N LYS A 380 27.00 -22.85 17.69
CA LYS A 380 26.55 -23.60 18.88
C LYS A 380 25.07 -23.42 19.16
N GLU A 381 24.56 -22.19 19.04
CA GLU A 381 23.12 -21.91 19.22
C GLU A 381 22.25 -22.64 18.18
N ASP A 382 22.65 -22.67 16.90
CA ASP A 382 21.89 -23.40 15.86
C ASP A 382 21.86 -24.92 16.08
N SER A 383 22.88 -25.48 16.75
CA SER A 383 22.95 -26.92 17.03
C SER A 383 22.03 -27.34 18.18
N GLU A 384 21.85 -26.50 19.20
CA GLU A 384 20.97 -26.78 20.35
C GLU A 384 19.49 -26.62 19.98
N VAL A 385 19.14 -25.64 19.14
CA VAL A 385 17.75 -25.45 18.67
C VAL A 385 17.27 -26.63 17.81
N SER A 386 18.13 -27.21 16.97
CA SER A 386 17.75 -28.35 16.12
C SER A 386 17.47 -29.64 16.91
N GLN A 387 18.17 -29.85 18.03
CA GLN A 387 17.99 -31.06 18.87
C GLN A 387 16.73 -30.98 19.75
N GLU A 388 16.28 -29.78 20.09
CA GLU A 388 15.07 -29.59 20.89
C GLU A 388 13.78 -29.74 20.04
N GLU A 389 13.81 -29.32 18.77
CA GLU A 389 12.70 -29.55 17.83
C GLU A 389 12.57 -31.02 17.40
N GLU A 390 13.68 -31.73 17.19
CA GLU A 390 13.65 -33.14 16.78
C GLU A 390 13.14 -34.06 17.90
N ASN A 391 13.51 -33.80 19.16
CA ASN A 391 13.02 -34.54 20.33
C ASN A 391 11.53 -34.30 20.60
N LYS A 392 11.02 -33.09 20.32
CA LYS A 392 9.59 -32.77 20.48
C LYS A 392 8.73 -33.50 19.45
N SER A 393 9.24 -33.69 18.22
CA SER A 393 8.55 -34.45 17.18
C SER A 393 8.51 -35.96 17.48
N LEU A 394 9.56 -36.50 18.10
CA LEU A 394 9.65 -37.93 18.44
C LEU A 394 8.74 -38.32 19.63
N GLU A 395 8.56 -37.45 20.62
CA GLU A 395 7.59 -37.71 21.72
C GLU A 395 6.14 -37.66 21.23
N GLU A 396 5.81 -36.81 20.26
CA GLU A 396 4.46 -36.73 19.69
C GLU A 396 4.10 -37.99 18.87
N ILE A 397 5.07 -38.56 18.14
CA ILE A 397 4.90 -39.80 17.36
C ILE A 397 4.73 -41.04 18.26
N ILE A 398 5.43 -41.12 19.39
CA ILE A 398 5.32 -42.26 20.32
C ILE A 398 3.97 -42.28 21.06
N THR A 399 3.28 -41.14 21.14
CA THR A 399 2.00 -41.03 21.85
C THR A 399 0.80 -41.51 21.00
N GLU A 400 0.92 -41.54 19.66
CA GLU A 400 -0.14 -42.00 18.76
C GLU A 400 -0.12 -43.53 18.49
N GLU A 401 1.00 -44.23 18.69
CA GLU A 401 1.14 -45.65 18.29
C GLU A 401 0.68 -46.69 19.35
N ILE A 402 0.16 -46.27 20.52
CA ILE A 402 -0.22 -47.22 21.61
C ILE A 402 -1.74 -47.40 21.75
N MET A 403 -2.57 -46.87 20.85
CA MET A 403 -4.03 -47.04 20.91
C MET A 403 -4.64 -47.76 19.69
N ASP A 404 -4.21 -48.99 19.37
CA ASP A 404 -5.13 -49.98 18.79
C ASP A 404 -4.57 -51.41 18.78
N VAL A 405 -4.85 -52.19 19.83
CA VAL A 405 -4.81 -53.66 19.74
C VAL A 405 -5.98 -54.25 20.55
N PRO A 406 -7.04 -54.76 19.90
CA PRO A 406 -8.05 -55.56 20.58
C PRO A 406 -7.58 -57.02 20.73
N PRO A 407 -8.01 -57.75 21.78
CA PRO A 407 -7.61 -59.13 21.98
C PRO A 407 -8.39 -60.06 21.05
N THR A 408 -7.69 -60.85 20.25
CA THR A 408 -8.26 -61.96 19.49
C THR A 408 -8.36 -63.21 20.37
N ASN A 409 -9.60 -63.68 20.54
CA ASN A 409 -9.94 -64.93 21.22
C ASN A 409 -9.84 -66.11 20.24
N SER A 410 -9.23 -67.19 20.70
CA SER A 410 -9.05 -68.48 20.03
C SER A 410 -10.26 -69.41 20.22
N GLU A 411 -10.66 -70.13 19.16
CA GLU A 411 -11.31 -71.47 19.13
C GLU A 411 -11.64 -71.76 17.64
N GLU A 412 -10.82 -72.52 16.90
CA GLU A 412 -10.80 -73.99 16.73
C GLU A 412 -12.00 -74.59 15.96
N SER A 413 -11.68 -75.28 14.84
CA SER A 413 -12.33 -76.50 14.29
C SER A 413 -12.69 -76.48 12.78
N THR A 414 -11.80 -77.14 12.01
CA THR A 414 -12.05 -78.17 10.97
C THR A 414 -12.67 -77.89 9.58
N ALA A 415 -11.78 -77.95 8.57
CA ALA A 415 -11.67 -78.95 7.48
C ALA A 415 -12.61 -78.99 6.24
N MET A 416 -11.97 -79.35 5.11
CA MET A 416 -12.44 -79.74 3.75
C MET A 416 -12.88 -78.60 2.82
N ASP A 417 -12.60 -78.58 1.52
CA ASP A 417 -11.83 -79.45 0.62
C ASP A 417 -11.48 -78.64 -0.66
N ILE A 418 -10.48 -79.10 -1.40
CA ILE A 418 -9.94 -78.57 -2.65
C ILE A 418 -10.60 -79.26 -3.85
N GLU A 419 -11.04 -78.50 -4.86
CA GLU A 419 -11.17 -78.88 -6.30
C GLU A 419 -11.46 -77.57 -7.08
N GLU A 420 -10.51 -76.96 -7.80
CA GLU A 420 -10.01 -77.29 -9.15
C GLU A 420 -11.09 -77.26 -10.26
N MET A 421 -11.14 -76.16 -11.01
CA MET A 421 -11.53 -76.11 -12.43
C MET A 421 -10.94 -74.84 -13.06
N VAL A 422 -9.97 -74.97 -13.98
CA VAL A 422 -10.01 -74.47 -15.38
C VAL A 422 -8.79 -75.05 -16.13
N ASN A 423 -9.06 -76.02 -17.00
CA ASN A 423 -8.29 -76.57 -18.14
C ASN A 423 -6.88 -77.15 -17.93
#